data_AF-A0A1Y2HGD8-F1
#
_entry.id   AF-A0A1Y2HGD8-F1
#
_cell.length_a   1.000
_cell.length_b   1.000
_cell.length_c   1.000
_cell.angle_alpha   90.00
_cell.angle_beta   90.00
_cell.angle_gamma   90.00
#
_symmetry.space_group_name_H-M   'P 1'
#
loop_
_entity.id
_entity.type
_entity.pdbx_description
1 polymer ?
#
loop_
_entity_poly.entity_id
_entity_poly.type
_entity_poly.pdbx_seq_one_letter_code
_entity_poly.pdbx_strand_id
1 'polypeptide(L)'
;MHACLSLYTYLRVVKNKRIELGSRDWRLQAVCFGSVILLVPIFLGLDGFGALGYWCLSNARTTGGTFLSFVIFAVALLNAVATAGSNFFIASKLEDAMRSIRKLETRQSAAGTVLRKISSRQDGSTGGHGSPHQLTSGGSSSASAWQQAVQEQRALVASQCLTTLIRTASLVYIPLSISLFAVAVFQAAGYIEPLSSLAVVITANVSGFANSWAYMKNSMLKQSVKMISPPPNVAPSIKAREAQQQQQQQQGSGGYHDAL
;
A
#
# COMPACT_ATOMS: atom_id res chain seq x y z
N MET A 1 4.64 11.88 6.37
CA MET A 1 3.90 11.25 5.25
C MET A 1 3.81 9.73 5.39
N HIS A 2 4.92 9.00 5.57
CA HIS A 2 4.90 7.54 5.64
C HIS A 2 4.06 6.96 6.79
N ALA A 3 4.06 7.55 7.99
CA ALA A 3 3.16 7.10 9.07
C ALA A 3 1.68 7.31 8.74
N CYS A 4 1.33 8.41 8.08
CA CYS A 4 -0.06 8.65 7.67
C CYS A 4 -0.49 7.65 6.58
N LEU A 5 0.40 7.34 5.64
CA LEU A 5 0.20 6.28 4.63
C LEU A 5 0.06 4.89 5.28
N SER A 6 0.92 4.55 6.25
CA SER A 6 0.87 3.26 6.94
C SER A 6 -0.38 3.13 7.81
N LEU A 7 -0.76 4.20 8.52
CA LEU A 7 -2.00 4.26 9.31
C LEU A 7 -3.23 4.16 8.41
N TYR A 8 -3.29 4.91 7.31
CA TYR A 8 -4.38 4.83 6.33
C TYR A 8 -4.51 3.40 5.79
N THR A 9 -3.37 2.80 5.45
CA THR A 9 -3.30 1.42 4.98
C THR A 9 -3.81 0.45 6.03
N TYR A 10 -3.39 0.60 7.28
CA TYR A 10 -3.84 -0.20 8.39
C TYR A 10 -5.37 -0.10 8.57
N LEU A 11 -5.93 1.11 8.57
CA LEU A 11 -7.37 1.34 8.70
C LEU A 11 -8.15 0.69 7.54
N ARG A 12 -7.60 0.74 6.33
CA ARG A 12 -8.21 0.11 5.16
C ARG A 12 -8.15 -1.42 5.20
N VAL A 13 -6.98 -2.00 5.49
CA VAL A 13 -6.75 -3.45 5.41
C VAL A 13 -7.27 -4.18 6.64
N VAL A 14 -6.98 -3.66 7.84
CA VAL A 14 -7.27 -4.35 9.10
C VAL A 14 -8.67 -4.02 9.61
N LYS A 15 -9.11 -2.76 9.48
CA LYS A 15 -10.42 -2.31 9.99
C LYS A 15 -11.50 -2.26 8.92
N ASN A 16 -11.17 -2.55 7.66
CA ASN A 16 -12.07 -2.46 6.51
C ASN A 16 -12.80 -1.10 6.41
N LYS A 17 -12.21 -0.03 6.95
CA LYS A 17 -12.79 1.32 6.88
C LYS A 17 -12.27 1.98 5.62
N ARG A 18 -13.18 2.28 4.68
CA ARG A 18 -12.87 3.10 3.50
C ARG A 18 -12.90 4.56 3.92
N ILE A 19 -11.72 5.18 3.96
CA ILE A 19 -11.60 6.61 4.15
C ILE A 19 -11.47 7.23 2.76
N GLU A 20 -12.36 8.15 2.42
CA GLU A 20 -12.27 8.92 1.19
C GLU A 20 -11.12 9.93 1.32
N LEU A 21 -9.99 9.60 0.69
CA LEU A 21 -8.77 10.43 0.68
C LEU A 21 -8.95 11.76 -0.09
N GLY A 22 -10.05 11.91 -0.83
CA GLY A 22 -10.29 13.04 -1.73
C GLY A 22 -9.44 12.94 -3.01
N SER A 23 -9.67 13.86 -3.95
CA SER A 23 -8.82 13.94 -5.16
C SER A 23 -7.37 14.24 -4.78
N ARG A 24 -6.42 13.48 -5.33
CA ARG A 24 -4.97 13.62 -5.07
C ARG A 24 -4.53 13.43 -3.61
N ASP A 25 -5.31 12.72 -2.79
CA ASP A 25 -4.98 12.46 -1.39
C ASP A 25 -4.78 13.72 -0.53
N TRP A 26 -5.44 14.83 -0.89
CA TRP A 26 -5.22 16.14 -0.27
C TRP A 26 -5.47 16.12 1.24
N ARG A 27 -6.42 15.31 1.74
CA ARG A 27 -6.70 15.19 3.19
C ARG A 27 -5.50 14.63 3.95
N LEU A 28 -4.81 13.66 3.36
CA LEU A 28 -3.62 13.04 3.95
C LEU A 28 -2.45 14.04 3.97
N GLN A 29 -2.30 14.78 2.87
CA GLN A 29 -1.29 15.83 2.74
C GLN A 29 -1.58 16.97 3.72
N ALA A 30 -2.84 17.40 3.87
CA ALA A 30 -3.24 18.44 4.79
C ALA A 30 -2.91 18.09 6.26
N VAL A 31 -3.12 16.84 6.68
CA VAL A 31 -2.70 16.40 8.03
C VAL A 31 -1.18 16.45 8.17
N CYS A 32 -0.43 15.98 7.17
CA CYS A 32 1.03 16.02 7.19
C CYS A 32 1.57 17.46 7.22
N PHE A 33 1.20 18.27 6.23
CA PHE A 33 1.66 19.66 6.10
C PHE A 33 1.13 20.52 7.24
N GLY A 34 -0.12 20.34 7.67
CA GLY A 34 -0.69 21.05 8.81
C GLY A 34 0.10 20.82 10.09
N SER A 35 0.51 19.58 10.37
CA SER A 35 1.36 19.28 11.53
C SER A 35 2.72 19.98 11.46
N VAL A 36 3.34 20.05 10.28
CA VAL A 36 4.62 20.75 10.08
C VAL A 36 4.44 22.27 10.21
N ILE A 37 3.42 22.84 9.56
CA ILE A 37 3.09 24.27 9.62
C ILE A 37 2.79 24.69 11.05
N LEU A 38 2.13 23.85 11.86
CA LEU A 38 1.84 24.13 13.27
C LEU A 38 3.09 24.07 14.16
N LEU A 39 4.07 23.22 13.83
CA LEU A 39 5.32 23.12 14.57
C LEU A 39 6.28 24.30 14.32
N VAL A 40 6.30 24.85 13.10
CA VAL A 40 7.17 25.98 12.73
C VAL A 40 7.04 27.19 13.68
N PRO A 41 5.85 27.77 13.96
CA PRO A 41 5.73 28.93 14.84
C PRO A 41 6.13 28.62 16.28
N ILE A 42 5.89 27.39 16.77
CA ILE A 42 6.33 26.95 18.10
C ILE A 42 7.86 27.01 18.18
N PHE A 43 8.56 26.50 17.17
CA PHE A 43 10.02 26.53 17.14
C PHE A 43 10.62 27.90 16.86
N LEU A 44 9.92 28.77 16.11
CA LEU A 44 10.30 30.17 15.97
C LEU A 44 10.22 30.90 17.32
N GLY A 45 9.17 30.65 18.11
CA GLY A 45 9.02 31.25 19.43
C GLY A 45 10.05 30.78 20.46
N LEU A 46 10.66 29.60 20.25
CA LEU A 46 11.68 29.03 21.13
C LEU A 46 13.12 29.33 20.68
N ASP A 47 13.31 30.11 19.61
CA ASP A 47 14.61 30.32 18.97
C ASP A 47 15.31 28.99 18.58
N GLY A 48 14.51 28.01 18.15
CA GLY A 48 15.00 26.68 17.80
C GLY A 48 15.79 26.65 16.48
N PHE A 49 15.50 27.58 15.56
CA PHE A 49 16.16 27.68 14.26
C PHE A 49 17.46 28.51 14.30
N GLY A 50 17.72 29.23 15.41
CA GLY A 50 18.86 30.13 15.55
C GLY A 50 18.79 31.37 14.64
N ALA A 51 19.84 32.19 14.68
CA ALA A 51 19.89 33.50 14.03
C ALA A 51 19.69 33.48 12.50
N LEU A 52 20.01 32.36 11.84
CA LEU A 52 19.92 32.23 10.39
C LEU A 52 18.57 31.67 9.93
N GLY A 53 17.72 31.18 10.84
CA GLY A 53 16.38 30.66 10.52
C GLY A 53 16.35 29.34 9.75
N TYR A 54 17.50 28.74 9.43
CA TYR A 54 17.57 27.46 8.74
C TYR A 54 17.65 26.29 9.72
N TRP A 55 16.80 25.29 9.53
CA TRP A 55 16.75 24.10 10.38
C TRP A 55 18.08 23.33 10.44
N CYS A 56 18.80 23.22 9.34
CA CYS A 56 20.12 22.57 9.27
C CYS A 56 21.19 23.29 10.10
N LEU A 57 20.89 24.48 10.62
CA LEU A 57 21.76 25.32 11.43
C LEU A 57 21.16 25.56 12.83
N SER A 58 20.29 24.66 13.30
CA SER A 58 19.73 24.74 14.65
C SER A 58 20.84 25.00 15.66
N ASN A 59 20.71 26.06 16.45
CA ASN A 59 21.74 26.42 17.40
C ASN A 59 21.75 25.39 18.54
N ALA A 60 22.66 24.42 18.49
CA ALA A 60 22.79 23.37 19.50
C ALA A 60 23.04 23.93 20.92
N ARG A 61 23.45 25.20 21.04
CA ARG A 61 23.68 25.87 22.32
C ARG A 61 22.41 26.47 22.92
N THR A 62 21.31 26.60 22.18
CA THR A 62 20.05 27.11 22.73
C THR A 62 19.17 25.96 23.21
N THR A 63 18.43 26.20 24.30
CA THR A 63 17.43 25.24 24.80
C THR A 63 16.39 24.91 23.73
N GLY A 64 16.04 25.89 22.88
CA GLY A 64 15.16 25.69 21.73
C GLY A 64 15.70 24.70 20.71
N GLY A 65 17.00 24.77 20.37
CA GLY A 65 17.66 23.84 19.46
C GLY A 65 17.66 22.41 20.00
N THR A 66 18.00 22.22 21.27
CA THR A 66 17.94 20.90 21.93
C THR A 66 16.52 20.35 21.95
N PHE A 67 15.52 21.18 22.32
CA PHE A 67 14.11 20.77 22.34
C PHE A 67 13.61 20.36 20.96
N LEU A 68 13.93 21.16 19.93
CA LEU A 68 13.62 20.87 18.53
C LEU A 68 14.16 19.49 18.13
N SER A 69 15.42 19.20 18.44
CA SER A 69 16.04 17.89 18.13
C SER A 69 15.35 16.71 18.79
N PHE A 70 14.93 16.84 20.06
CA PHE A 70 14.13 15.79 20.72
C PHE A 70 12.75 15.60 20.09
N VAL A 71 12.08 16.68 19.68
CA VAL A 71 10.79 16.57 18.98
C VAL A 71 10.95 15.87 17.64
N ILE A 72 11.97 16.22 16.86
CA ILE A 72 12.27 15.57 15.58
C ILE A 72 12.58 14.09 15.78
N PHE A 73 13.40 13.76 16.78
CA PHE A 73 13.66 12.38 17.17
C PHE A 73 12.36 11.65 17.52
N ALA A 74 11.51 12.23 18.37
CA ALA A 74 10.24 11.62 18.77
C ALA A 74 9.30 11.38 17.56
N VAL A 75 9.22 12.33 16.63
CA VAL A 75 8.46 12.18 15.39
C VAL A 75 9.06 11.09 14.50
N ALA A 76 10.38 11.03 14.36
CA ALA A 76 11.06 9.98 13.59
C ALA A 76 10.85 8.59 14.22
N LEU A 77 10.92 8.49 15.54
CA LEU A 77 10.67 7.27 16.30
C LEU A 77 9.20 6.83 16.15
N LEU A 78 8.25 7.74 16.28
CA LEU A 78 6.83 7.46 16.05
C LEU A 78 6.60 6.94 14.62
N ASN A 79 7.23 7.57 13.62
CA ASN A 79 7.17 7.09 12.24
C ASN A 79 7.77 5.68 12.10
N ALA A 80 8.92 5.41 12.73
CA ALA A 80 9.56 4.10 12.71
C ALA A 80 8.68 3.02 13.35
N VAL A 81 8.16 3.27 14.56
CA VAL A 81 7.29 2.34 15.28
C VAL A 81 5.97 2.12 14.55
N ALA A 82 5.31 3.17 14.07
CA ALA A 82 4.05 3.04 13.34
C ALA A 82 4.24 2.26 12.03
N THR A 83 5.34 2.50 11.31
CA THR A 83 5.65 1.80 10.06
C THR A 83 6.02 0.34 10.31
N ALA A 84 6.87 0.06 11.31
CA ALA A 84 7.27 -1.30 11.68
C ALA A 84 6.08 -2.12 12.24
N GLY A 85 5.26 -1.51 13.10
CA GLY A 85 4.04 -2.13 13.62
C GLY A 85 3.04 -2.45 12.50
N SER A 86 2.79 -1.48 11.61
CA SER A 86 1.92 -1.71 10.45
C SER A 86 2.45 -2.82 9.55
N ASN A 87 3.78 -2.90 9.33
CA ASN A 87 4.41 -3.98 8.57
C ASN A 87 4.10 -5.35 9.16
N PHE A 88 4.23 -5.49 10.49
CA PHE A 88 3.99 -6.76 11.18
C PHE A 88 2.52 -7.21 11.07
N PHE A 89 1.58 -6.28 11.25
CA PHE A 89 0.14 -6.56 11.10
C PHE A 89 -0.25 -6.86 9.65
N ILE A 90 0.32 -6.17 8.67
CA ILE A 90 0.02 -6.42 7.26
C ILE A 90 0.63 -7.74 6.82
N ALA A 91 1.86 -8.05 7.22
CA ALA A 91 2.53 -9.31 6.88
C ALA A 91 1.76 -10.52 7.42
N SER A 92 1.34 -10.48 8.69
CA SER A 92 0.52 -11.56 9.29
C SER A 92 -0.80 -11.77 8.55
N LYS A 93 -1.54 -10.70 8.25
CA LYS A 93 -2.79 -10.79 7.49
C LYS A 93 -2.58 -11.27 6.05
N LEU A 94 -1.48 -10.88 5.42
CA LEU A 94 -1.15 -11.33 4.07
C LEU A 94 -0.81 -12.82 4.05
N GLU A 95 -0.09 -13.32 5.06
CA GLU A 95 0.16 -14.75 5.21
C GLU A 95 -1.13 -15.54 5.41
N ASP A 96 -2.04 -15.07 6.25
CA ASP A 96 -3.35 -15.71 6.45
C ASP A 96 -4.16 -15.76 5.14
N ALA A 97 -4.17 -14.66 4.40
CA ALA A 97 -4.82 -14.59 3.09
C ALA A 97 -4.19 -15.57 2.09
N MET A 98 -2.86 -15.60 1.97
CA MET A 98 -2.16 -16.53 1.08
C MET A 98 -2.39 -18.00 1.46
N ARG A 99 -2.44 -18.32 2.76
CA ARG A 99 -2.76 -19.66 3.24
C ARG A 99 -4.19 -20.07 2.88
N SER A 100 -5.15 -19.14 2.94
CA SER A 100 -6.53 -19.41 2.54
C SER A 100 -6.66 -19.69 1.05
N ILE A 101 -5.95 -18.94 0.21
CA ILE A 101 -5.91 -19.12 -1.24
C ILE A 101 -5.26 -20.46 -1.60
N ARG A 102 -4.12 -20.79 -1.00
CA ARG A 102 -3.44 -22.09 -1.24
C ARG A 102 -4.35 -23.27 -0.86
N LYS A 103 -5.15 -23.15 0.20
CA LYS A 103 -6.15 -24.17 0.57
C LYS A 103 -7.24 -24.31 -0.49
N LEU A 104 -7.71 -23.22 -1.08
CA LEU A 104 -8.69 -23.23 -2.18
C LEU A 104 -8.11 -23.86 -3.44
N GLU A 105 -6.89 -23.50 -3.83
CA GLU A 105 -6.19 -24.12 -4.97
C GLU A 105 -6.00 -25.62 -4.78
N THR A 106 -5.65 -26.06 -3.57
CA THR A 106 -5.51 -27.48 -3.24
C THR A 106 -6.86 -28.21 -3.38
N ARG A 107 -7.96 -27.60 -2.92
CA ARG A 107 -9.31 -28.16 -3.06
C ARG A 107 -9.78 -28.20 -4.50
N GLN A 108 -9.52 -27.15 -5.29
CA GLN A 108 -9.86 -27.12 -6.71
C GLN A 108 -9.04 -28.14 -7.50
N SER A 109 -7.76 -28.29 -7.18
CA SER A 109 -6.89 -29.29 -7.82
C SER A 109 -7.40 -30.70 -7.52
N ALA A 110 -7.76 -31.00 -6.27
CA ALA A 110 -8.34 -32.29 -5.89
C ALA A 110 -9.69 -32.56 -6.58
N ALA A 111 -10.59 -31.55 -6.64
CA ALA A 111 -11.88 -31.67 -7.32
C ALA A 111 -11.72 -31.88 -8.83
N GLY A 112 -10.77 -31.19 -9.47
CA GLY A 112 -10.45 -31.37 -10.89
C GLY A 112 -9.95 -32.78 -11.21
N THR A 113 -9.13 -33.38 -10.33
CA THR A 113 -8.70 -34.78 -10.48
C THR A 113 -9.88 -35.76 -10.39
N VAL A 114 -10.84 -35.52 -9.48
CA VAL A 114 -12.05 -36.36 -9.35
C VAL A 114 -12.94 -36.26 -10.59
N LEU A 115 -13.19 -35.04 -11.08
CA LEU A 115 -13.98 -34.81 -12.30
C LEU A 115 -13.34 -35.48 -13.53
N ARG A 116 -12.01 -35.42 -13.66
CA ARG A 116 -11.27 -36.10 -14.74
C ARG A 116 -11.43 -37.62 -14.66
N LYS A 117 -11.42 -38.19 -13.45
CA LYS A 117 -11.59 -39.64 -13.21
C LYS A 117 -13.02 -40.12 -13.50
N ILE A 118 -14.03 -39.28 -13.30
CA ILE A 118 -15.43 -39.58 -13.66
C ILE A 118 -15.61 -39.50 -15.18
N SER A 119 -15.07 -38.47 -15.83
CA SER A 119 -15.13 -38.32 -17.28
C SER A 119 -14.50 -39.49 -18.04
N SER A 120 -13.36 -40.01 -17.58
CA SER A 120 -12.70 -41.16 -18.21
C SER A 120 -13.46 -42.48 -18.03
N ARG A 121 -14.51 -42.52 -17.19
CA ARG A 121 -15.28 -43.74 -16.93
C ARG A 121 -16.54 -43.85 -17.79
N GLN A 122 -16.92 -42.80 -18.51
CA GLN A 122 -18.17 -42.73 -19.27
C GLN A 122 -18.02 -43.08 -20.78
N ASP A 123 -16.79 -43.31 -21.26
CA ASP A 123 -16.51 -43.70 -22.65
C ASP A 123 -16.66 -45.21 -22.94
N GLY A 124 -17.17 -45.99 -21.97
CA GLY A 124 -17.30 -47.45 -22.09
C GLY A 124 -18.70 -47.98 -22.44
N SER A 125 -19.71 -47.13 -22.63
CA SER A 125 -21.09 -47.59 -22.86
C SER A 125 -21.48 -47.47 -24.33
N THR A 126 -21.30 -48.56 -25.07
CA THR A 126 -21.82 -48.78 -26.42
C THR A 126 -23.35 -48.81 -26.45
N GLY A 127 -23.94 -48.02 -27.35
CA GLY A 127 -25.25 -48.29 -27.95
C GLY A 127 -26.44 -47.52 -27.37
N GLY A 128 -26.94 -46.53 -28.12
CA GLY A 128 -28.25 -45.94 -27.86
C GLY A 128 -28.51 -44.65 -28.64
N HIS A 129 -29.16 -44.77 -29.80
CA HIS A 129 -29.79 -43.69 -30.55
C HIS A 129 -30.69 -42.80 -29.66
N GLY A 130 -30.53 -41.47 -29.71
CA GLY A 130 -31.51 -40.57 -29.09
C GLY A 130 -31.13 -39.10 -28.99
N SER A 131 -31.56 -38.34 -30.01
CA SER A 131 -31.97 -36.92 -30.00
C SER A 131 -31.00 -35.76 -29.67
N PRO A 132 -30.98 -34.69 -30.50
CA PRO A 132 -30.19 -33.49 -30.28
C PRO A 132 -30.97 -32.47 -29.44
N HIS A 133 -30.84 -32.50 -28.11
CA HIS A 133 -31.24 -31.38 -27.28
C HIS A 133 -30.05 -30.44 -27.03
N GLN A 134 -30.13 -29.24 -27.61
CA GLN A 134 -29.21 -28.12 -27.38
C GLN A 134 -29.13 -27.77 -25.89
N LEU A 135 -27.99 -28.07 -25.27
CA LEU A 135 -27.60 -27.60 -23.93
C LEU A 135 -26.81 -26.28 -24.08
N THR A 136 -27.51 -25.14 -24.02
CA THR A 136 -26.93 -23.79 -24.18
C THR A 136 -26.75 -22.98 -22.88
N SER A 137 -26.74 -23.61 -21.69
CA SER A 137 -26.73 -22.85 -20.41
C SER A 137 -25.41 -22.85 -19.60
N GLY A 138 -24.31 -23.44 -20.09
CA GLY A 138 -23.06 -23.61 -19.32
C GLY A 138 -22.07 -22.44 -19.30
N GLY A 139 -22.30 -21.35 -20.06
CA GLY A 139 -21.27 -20.33 -20.32
C GLY A 139 -21.10 -19.22 -19.26
N SER A 140 -22.05 -19.07 -18.32
CA SER A 140 -22.05 -17.93 -17.38
C SER A 140 -21.17 -18.13 -16.13
N SER A 141 -20.92 -19.37 -15.72
CA SER A 141 -20.16 -19.68 -14.51
C SER A 141 -18.65 -19.41 -14.67
N SER A 142 -18.07 -19.71 -15.83
CA SER A 142 -16.64 -19.54 -16.11
C SER A 142 -16.18 -18.08 -16.11
N ALA A 143 -17.02 -17.17 -16.64
CA ALA A 143 -16.71 -15.74 -16.67
C ALA A 143 -16.70 -15.12 -15.26
N SER A 144 -17.65 -15.52 -14.40
CA SER A 144 -17.71 -15.05 -13.01
C SER A 144 -16.52 -15.53 -12.17
N ALA A 145 -16.12 -16.79 -12.33
CA ALA A 145 -14.95 -17.35 -11.67
C ALA A 145 -13.65 -16.65 -12.10
N TRP A 146 -13.51 -16.33 -13.39
CA TRP A 146 -12.34 -15.60 -13.89
C TRP A 146 -12.27 -14.18 -13.34
N GLN A 147 -13.40 -13.46 -13.28
CA GLN A 147 -13.44 -12.11 -12.69
C GLN A 147 -13.04 -12.12 -11.22
N GLN A 148 -13.50 -13.11 -10.45
CA GLN A 148 -13.11 -13.27 -9.05
C GLN A 148 -11.61 -13.54 -8.91
N ALA A 149 -11.05 -14.45 -9.71
CA ALA A 149 -9.61 -14.75 -9.71
C ALA A 149 -8.76 -13.51 -10.03
N VAL A 150 -9.17 -12.70 -11.03
CA VAL A 150 -8.47 -11.45 -11.36
C VAL A 150 -8.56 -10.42 -10.24
N GLN A 151 -9.71 -10.30 -9.58
CA GLN A 151 -9.88 -9.39 -8.46
C GLN A 151 -9.00 -9.80 -7.27
N GLU A 152 -8.93 -11.09 -6.97
CA GLU A 152 -8.04 -11.64 -5.93
C GLU A 152 -6.56 -11.41 -6.28
N GLN A 153 -6.17 -11.64 -7.52
CA GLN A 153 -4.80 -11.40 -7.97
C GLN A 153 -4.41 -9.92 -7.89
N ARG A 154 -5.30 -9.00 -8.29
CA ARG A 154 -5.08 -7.55 -8.14
C ARG A 154 -4.92 -7.16 -6.67
N ALA A 155 -5.72 -7.75 -5.78
CA ALA A 155 -5.61 -7.51 -4.34
C ALA A 155 -4.27 -8.01 -3.77
N LEU A 156 -3.79 -9.18 -4.21
CA LEU A 156 -2.48 -9.71 -3.82
C LEU A 156 -1.33 -8.81 -4.29
N VAL A 157 -1.35 -8.38 -5.54
CA VAL A 157 -0.30 -7.51 -6.10
C VAL A 157 -0.29 -6.15 -5.41
N ALA A 158 -1.46 -5.58 -5.15
CA ALA A 158 -1.58 -4.34 -4.37
C ALA A 158 -0.99 -4.51 -2.97
N SER A 159 -1.24 -5.66 -2.32
CA SER A 159 -0.72 -5.97 -0.98
C SER A 159 0.79 -6.17 -0.97
N GLN A 160 1.36 -6.82 -1.99
CA GLN A 160 2.82 -6.98 -2.14
C GLN A 160 3.52 -5.63 -2.40
N CYS A 161 2.95 -4.81 -3.28
CA CYS A 161 3.43 -3.46 -3.58
C CYS A 161 3.50 -2.60 -2.31
N LEU A 162 2.43 -2.64 -1.53
CA LEU A 162 2.29 -1.94 -0.28
C LEU A 162 3.26 -2.45 0.80
N THR A 163 3.40 -3.77 0.92
CA THR A 163 4.34 -4.40 1.86
C THR A 163 5.78 -3.99 1.52
N THR A 164 6.12 -3.92 0.23
CA THR A 164 7.44 -3.47 -0.22
C THR A 164 7.70 -2.03 0.20
N LEU A 165 6.75 -1.11 -0.02
CA LEU A 165 6.87 0.28 0.40
C LEU A 165 7.05 0.42 1.92
N ILE A 166 6.29 -0.33 2.71
CA ILE A 166 6.34 -0.26 4.18
C ILE A 166 7.67 -0.84 4.70
N ARG A 167 8.15 -1.95 4.14
CA ARG A 167 9.46 -2.52 4.49
C ARG A 167 10.59 -1.56 4.17
N THR A 168 10.58 -0.98 2.97
CA THR A 168 11.56 0.03 2.57
C THR A 168 11.53 1.23 3.49
N ALA A 169 10.34 1.74 3.85
CA ALA A 169 10.22 2.83 4.80
C ALA A 169 10.78 2.46 6.19
N SER A 170 10.50 1.25 6.69
CA SER A 170 11.03 0.79 7.97
C SER A 170 12.56 0.74 7.99
N LEU A 171 13.18 0.25 6.90
CA LEU A 171 14.63 0.19 6.75
C LEU A 171 15.30 1.57 6.75
N VAL A 172 14.58 2.62 6.38
CA VAL A 172 15.08 4.00 6.38
C VAL A 172 14.84 4.69 7.72
N TYR A 173 13.62 4.57 8.26
CA TYR A 173 13.23 5.31 9.46
C TYR A 173 13.89 4.81 10.74
N ILE A 174 14.18 3.50 10.84
CA ILE A 174 14.85 2.95 12.02
C ILE A 174 16.26 3.54 12.16
N PRO A 175 17.18 3.44 11.17
CA PRO A 175 18.48 4.08 11.24
C PRO A 175 18.38 5.60 11.45
N LEU A 176 17.44 6.27 10.76
CA LEU A 176 17.25 7.71 10.90
C LEU A 176 16.90 8.10 12.33
N SER A 177 16.00 7.35 12.99
CA SER A 177 15.61 7.62 14.37
C SER A 177 16.78 7.42 15.35
N ILE A 178 17.65 6.42 15.11
CA ILE A 178 18.84 6.19 15.92
C ILE A 178 19.85 7.33 15.73
N SER A 179 20.09 7.76 14.48
CA SER A 179 20.99 8.90 14.21
C SER A 179 20.47 10.20 14.82
N LEU A 180 19.15 10.47 14.70
CA LEU A 180 18.53 11.66 15.32
C LEU A 180 18.57 11.61 16.84
N PHE A 181 18.42 10.43 17.45
CA PHE A 181 18.60 10.25 18.88
C PHE A 181 20.02 10.62 19.31
N ALA A 182 21.04 10.10 18.60
CA ALA A 182 22.42 10.44 18.88
C ALA A 182 22.67 11.95 18.77
N VAL A 183 22.19 12.61 17.71
CA VAL A 183 22.26 14.07 17.56
C VAL A 183 21.62 14.78 18.77
N ALA A 184 20.41 14.37 19.18
CA ALA A 184 19.70 14.99 20.30
C ALA A 184 20.48 14.84 21.62
N VAL A 185 21.06 13.66 21.89
CA VAL A 185 21.87 13.40 23.09
C VAL A 185 23.15 14.24 23.09
N PHE A 186 23.88 14.31 21.97
CA PHE A 186 25.10 15.11 21.89
C PHE A 186 24.82 16.61 22.01
N GLN A 187 23.75 17.09 21.38
CA GLN A 187 23.31 18.48 21.54
C GLN A 187 22.91 18.80 22.98
N ALA A 188 22.22 17.87 23.66
CA ALA A 188 21.88 18.04 25.07
C ALA A 188 23.12 18.10 25.97
N ALA A 189 24.20 17.43 25.60
CA ALA A 189 25.49 17.50 26.27
C ALA A 189 26.33 18.74 25.86
N GLY A 190 25.83 19.58 24.95
CA GLY A 190 26.53 20.78 24.46
C GLY A 190 27.61 20.51 23.41
N TYR A 191 27.68 19.29 22.88
CA TYR A 191 28.64 18.90 21.84
C TYR A 191 27.96 18.86 20.46
N ILE A 192 28.65 19.39 19.45
CA ILE A 192 28.26 19.25 18.05
C ILE A 192 29.11 18.12 17.48
N GLU A 193 28.54 16.92 17.39
CA GLU A 193 29.24 15.78 16.78
C GLU A 193 28.97 15.76 15.26
N PRO A 194 29.99 15.99 14.42
CA PRO A 194 29.80 16.04 12.96
C PRO A 194 29.42 14.67 12.37
N LEU A 195 29.81 13.57 13.03
CA LEU A 195 29.51 12.21 12.58
C LEU A 195 28.02 11.88 12.66
N SER A 196 27.34 12.26 13.75
CA SER A 196 25.90 12.03 13.88
C SER A 196 25.10 12.87 12.88
N SER A 197 25.55 14.09 12.59
CA SER A 197 25.00 14.95 11.54
C SER A 197 25.19 14.34 10.14
N LEU A 198 26.39 13.83 9.83
CA LEU A 198 26.68 13.14 8.58
C LEU A 198 25.78 11.90 8.41
N ALA A 199 25.57 11.12 9.48
CA ALA A 199 24.70 9.95 9.46
C ALA A 199 23.23 10.32 9.15
N VAL A 200 22.72 11.42 9.71
CA VAL A 200 21.38 11.93 9.37
C VAL A 200 21.29 12.30 7.88
N VAL A 201 22.29 13.03 7.36
CA VAL A 201 22.33 13.42 5.94
C VAL A 201 22.38 12.20 5.03
N ILE A 202 23.27 11.24 5.31
CA ILE A 202 23.37 10.00 4.51
C ILE A 202 22.04 9.25 4.54
N THR A 203 21.44 9.07 5.72
CA THR A 203 20.19 8.32 5.86
C THR A 203 19.02 9.02 5.15
N ALA A 204 18.95 10.34 5.25
CA ALA A 204 17.96 11.14 4.53
C ALA A 204 18.13 11.03 3.01
N ASN A 205 19.36 11.04 2.49
CA ASN A 205 19.60 10.88 1.05
C ASN A 205 19.29 9.46 0.58
N VAL A 206 19.69 8.44 1.35
CA VAL A 206 19.36 7.03 1.08
C VAL A 206 17.84 6.81 1.06
N SER A 207 17.07 7.58 1.84
CA SER A 207 15.60 7.50 1.82
C SER A 207 14.99 7.77 0.43
N GLY A 208 15.52 8.76 -0.29
CA GLY A 208 15.05 9.12 -1.63
C GLY A 208 15.32 8.01 -2.64
N PHE A 209 16.52 7.42 -2.55
CA PHE A 209 16.89 6.27 -3.38
C PHE A 209 16.03 5.04 -3.07
N ALA A 210 15.86 4.71 -1.79
CA ALA A 210 15.07 3.57 -1.33
C ALA A 210 13.60 3.69 -1.79
N ASN A 211 13.00 4.89 -1.66
CA ASN A 211 11.65 5.16 -2.13
C ASN A 211 11.53 4.99 -3.66
N SER A 212 12.48 5.53 -4.43
CA SER A 212 12.51 5.39 -5.89
C SER A 212 12.64 3.92 -6.32
N TRP A 213 13.49 3.16 -5.63
CA TRP A 213 13.64 1.72 -5.83
C TRP A 213 12.33 0.96 -5.57
N ALA A 214 11.61 1.28 -4.49
CA ALA A 214 10.32 0.67 -4.20
C ALA A 214 9.28 0.97 -5.30
N TYR A 215 9.24 2.20 -5.83
CA TYR A 215 8.38 2.54 -6.96
C TYR A 215 8.72 1.75 -8.23
N MET A 216 10.02 1.57 -8.53
CA MET A 216 10.46 0.78 -9.67
C MET A 216 10.10 -0.71 -9.52
N LYS A 217 10.27 -1.29 -8.32
CA LYS A 217 9.79 -2.66 -8.03
C LYS A 217 8.27 -2.78 -8.26
N ASN A 218 7.52 -1.77 -7.83
CA ASN A 218 6.06 -1.75 -7.99
C ASN A 218 5.62 -1.58 -9.44
N SER A 219 6.37 -0.84 -10.28
CA SER A 219 6.07 -0.71 -11.71
C SER A 219 6.27 -2.04 -12.44
N MET A 220 7.34 -2.78 -12.12
CA MET A 220 7.58 -4.12 -12.66
C MET A 220 6.46 -5.11 -12.29
N LEU A 221 6.01 -5.13 -11.02
CA LEU A 221 4.90 -5.97 -10.59
C LEU A 221 3.60 -5.65 -11.35
N LYS A 222 3.32 -4.36 -11.58
CA LYS A 222 2.16 -3.94 -12.38
C LYS A 222 2.25 -4.40 -13.83
N GLN A 223 3.45 -4.41 -14.42
CA GLN A 223 3.66 -4.93 -15.78
C GLN A 223 3.44 -6.43 -15.85
N SER A 224 3.90 -7.19 -14.86
CA SER A 224 3.65 -8.64 -14.78
C SER A 224 2.16 -8.98 -14.75
N VAL A 225 1.34 -8.18 -14.06
CA VAL A 225 -0.12 -8.37 -14.05
C VAL A 225 -0.75 -8.01 -15.39
N LYS A 226 -0.25 -6.99 -16.10
CA LYS A 226 -0.75 -6.64 -17.44
C LYS A 226 -0.51 -7.73 -18.48
N MET A 227 0.57 -8.50 -18.32
CA MET A 227 0.88 -9.63 -19.22
C MET A 227 -0.07 -10.82 -19.04
N ILE A 228 -0.79 -10.88 -17.92
CA ILE A 228 -1.89 -11.83 -17.73
C ILE A 228 -3.13 -11.21 -18.38
N SER A 229 -3.09 -11.15 -19.71
CA SER A 229 -4.23 -10.72 -20.50
C SER A 229 -5.35 -11.76 -20.38
N PRO A 230 -6.63 -11.34 -20.34
CA PRO A 230 -7.74 -12.28 -20.45
C PRO A 230 -7.58 -13.12 -21.71
N PRO A 231 -7.98 -14.41 -21.67
CA PRO A 231 -8.08 -15.19 -22.88
C PRO A 231 -8.97 -14.44 -23.90
N PRO A 232 -8.63 -14.47 -25.20
CA PRO A 232 -9.25 -13.62 -26.23
C PRO A 232 -10.78 -13.76 -26.28
N ASN A 233 -11.32 -14.90 -25.87
CA ASN A 233 -12.76 -15.17 -25.85
C ASN A 233 -13.52 -14.46 -24.71
N VAL A 234 -12.82 -13.88 -23.72
CA VAL A 234 -13.43 -13.21 -22.55
C VAL A 234 -13.24 -11.69 -22.59
N ALA A 235 -12.30 -11.19 -23.39
CA ALA A 235 -12.04 -9.76 -23.54
C ALA A 235 -13.25 -8.92 -24.01
N PRO A 236 -14.12 -9.38 -24.94
CA PRO A 236 -15.25 -8.59 -25.43
C PRO A 236 -16.32 -8.35 -24.35
N SER A 237 -16.60 -9.37 -23.53
CA SER A 237 -17.64 -9.30 -22.49
C SER A 237 -17.22 -8.40 -21.32
N ILE A 238 -15.92 -8.34 -21.01
CA ILE A 238 -15.38 -7.42 -19.99
C ILE A 238 -15.48 -5.98 -20.47
N LYS A 239 -15.06 -5.67 -21.70
CA LYS A 239 -15.17 -4.31 -22.25
C LYS A 239 -16.61 -3.83 -22.31
N ALA A 240 -17.55 -4.69 -22.69
CA ALA A 240 -18.97 -4.37 -22.69
C ALA A 240 -19.49 -4.03 -21.27
N ARG A 241 -19.06 -4.77 -20.24
CA ARG A 241 -19.43 -4.49 -18.85
C ARG A 241 -18.77 -3.23 -18.28
N GLU A 242 -17.49 -3.00 -18.59
CA GLU A 242 -16.79 -1.76 -18.17
C GLU A 242 -17.44 -0.52 -18.80
N ALA A 243 -17.84 -0.58 -20.07
CA ALA A 243 -18.59 0.49 -20.72
C ALA A 243 -19.95 0.74 -20.05
N GLN A 244 -20.67 -0.32 -19.67
CA GLN A 244 -21.93 -0.19 -18.92
C GLN A 244 -21.73 0.42 -17.52
N GLN A 245 -20.68 0.02 -16.79
CA GLN A 245 -20.38 0.60 -15.48
C GLN A 245 -19.99 2.08 -15.57
N GLN A 246 -19.22 2.47 -16.60
CA GLN A 246 -18.89 3.88 -16.83
C GLN A 246 -20.14 4.71 -17.16
N GLN A 247 -21.07 4.17 -17.95
CA GLN A 247 -22.36 4.84 -18.20
C GLN A 247 -23.19 5.00 -16.92
N GLN A 248 -23.24 3.98 -16.05
CA GLN A 248 -23.95 4.10 -14.77
C GLN A 248 -23.30 5.11 -13.82
N GLN A 249 -21.97 5.19 -13.78
CA GLN A 249 -21.28 6.21 -12.98
C GLN A 249 -21.53 7.62 -13.50
N GLN A 250 -21.60 7.81 -14.82
CA GLN A 250 -21.92 9.11 -15.41
C GLN A 250 -23.37 9.52 -15.14
N GLN A 251 -24.32 8.58 -15.20
CA GLN A 251 -25.73 8.86 -14.87
C GLN A 251 -25.94 9.15 -13.38
N GLY A 252 -25.18 8.52 -12.47
CA GLY A 252 -25.27 8.79 -11.04
C GLY A 252 -24.66 10.12 -10.59
N SER A 253 -23.71 10.67 -11.35
CA SER A 253 -23.03 11.92 -10.99
C SER A 253 -23.74 13.19 -11.48
N GLY A 254 -24.70 13.07 -12.41
CA GLY A 254 -25.45 14.22 -12.95
C GLY A 254 -26.63 14.69 -12.10
N GLY A 255 -27.10 13.87 -11.14
CA GLY A 255 -28.36 14.12 -10.42
C GLY A 255 -28.30 15.12 -9.26
N TYR A 256 -27.15 15.74 -8.97
CA TYR A 256 -26.98 16.64 -7.83
C TYR A 256 -26.84 18.13 -8.18
N HIS A 257 -27.03 18.52 -9.45
CA HIS A 257 -26.80 19.91 -9.89
C HIS A 257 -28.05 20.76 -10.17
N ASP A 258 -29.28 20.20 -10.11
CA ASP A 258 -30.51 20.95 -10.43
C ASP A 258 -31.42 21.24 -9.21
N ALA A 259 -30.86 21.26 -8.01
CA ALA A 259 -31.61 21.61 -6.79
C ALA A 259 -30.86 22.66 -5.96
N LEU A 260 -30.63 23.85 -6.54
CA LEU A 260 -30.33 25.10 -5.83
C LEU A 260 -30.74 26.29 -6.70
#